data_AF-A0A4Q7YGL7-F1
#
_entry.id   AF-A0A4Q7YGL7-F1
#
_cell.length_a   1.000
_cell.length_b   1.000
_cell.length_c   1.000
_cell.angle_alpha   90.00
_cell.angle_beta   90.00
_cell.angle_gamma   90.00
#
_symmetry.space_group_name_H-M   'P 1'
#
loop_
_entity.id
_entity.type
_entity.pdbx_description
1 polymer ?
#
loop_
_entity_poly.entity_id
_entity_poly.type
_entity_poly.pdbx_seq_one_letter_code
_entity_poly.pdbx_strand_id
1 'polypeptide(L)'
;MNDGAIDKEAFLSLWKLDDLPACDEGMGLARRFLLRAGEAVDKLDQTDVIATRNALIRAHKELTAHRSECPKCNEVDAPVHQLM
;
A
#
# COMPACT_ATOMS: atom_id res chain seq x y z
N MET A 1 14.33 23.46 -13.41
CA MET A 1 13.03 22.78 -13.51
C MET A 1 13.07 21.69 -12.46
N ASN A 2 12.38 21.90 -11.33
CA ASN A 2 12.23 20.88 -10.30
C ASN A 2 10.98 20.10 -10.65
N ASP A 3 11.08 19.25 -11.67
CA ASP A 3 9.97 18.40 -12.08
C ASP A 3 10.09 17.09 -11.32
N GLY A 4 9.15 16.81 -10.41
CA GLY A 4 8.70 15.43 -10.23
C GLY A 4 9.09 14.65 -8.98
N ALA A 5 9.83 15.20 -8.00
CA ALA A 5 10.04 14.47 -6.75
C ALA A 5 8.73 14.37 -5.96
N ILE A 6 8.15 13.17 -5.89
CA ILE A 6 6.92 12.91 -5.12
C ILE A 6 7.25 13.07 -3.63
N ASP A 7 6.66 14.07 -2.97
CA ASP A 7 6.70 14.18 -1.51
C ASP A 7 5.97 12.96 -0.91
N LYS A 8 6.73 12.15 -0.17
CA LYS A 8 6.28 10.89 0.41
C LYS A 8 5.14 11.08 1.41
N GLU A 9 5.18 12.12 2.23
CA GLU A 9 4.12 12.39 3.21
C GLU A 9 2.87 12.94 2.52
N ALA A 10 3.05 13.82 1.52
CA ALA A 10 1.94 14.29 0.70
C ALA A 10 1.25 13.13 -0.06
N PHE A 11 2.03 12.20 -0.61
CA PHE A 11 1.51 11.02 -1.29
C PHE A 11 0.70 10.12 -0.35
N LEU A 12 1.20 9.87 0.86
CA LEU A 12 0.50 9.07 1.86
C LEU A 12 -0.79 9.75 2.36
N SER A 13 -0.81 11.08 2.43
CA SER A 13 -1.99 11.84 2.86
C SER A 13 -3.21 11.67 1.92
N LEU A 14 -3.00 11.26 0.67
CA LEU A 14 -4.07 11.00 -0.30
C LEU A 14 -4.93 9.77 0.06
N TRP A 15 -4.42 8.86 0.90
CA TRP A 15 -5.02 7.55 1.12
C TRP A 15 -5.82 7.42 2.42
N LYS A 16 -6.03 8.51 3.18
CA LYS A 16 -6.80 8.58 4.45
C LYS A 16 -6.69 7.30 5.29
N LEU A 17 -5.43 6.92 5.56
CA LEU A 17 -5.08 5.65 6.17
C LEU A 17 -5.69 5.49 7.58
N ASP A 18 -5.86 6.58 8.32
CA ASP A 18 -6.32 6.57 9.71
C ASP A 18 -7.80 6.16 9.86
N ASP A 19 -8.59 6.21 8.79
CA ASP A 19 -10.02 5.87 8.79
C ASP A 19 -10.30 4.41 8.38
N LEU A 20 -9.26 3.64 8.05
CA LEU A 20 -9.42 2.26 7.57
C LEU A 20 -9.61 1.28 8.73
N PRO A 21 -10.58 0.35 8.64
CA PRO A 21 -10.77 -0.70 9.64
C PRO A 21 -9.71 -1.80 9.49
N ALA A 22 -8.45 -1.47 9.77
CA ALA A 22 -7.33 -2.40 9.75
C ALA A 22 -6.52 -2.28 11.03
N CYS A 23 -5.78 -3.33 11.39
CA CYS A 23 -4.90 -3.28 12.55
C CYS A 23 -3.63 -2.46 12.26
N ASP A 24 -2.95 -1.99 13.31
CA ASP A 24 -1.73 -1.19 13.21
C ASP A 24 -0.64 -1.83 12.33
N GLU A 25 -0.50 -3.15 12.40
CA GLU A 25 0.47 -3.89 11.57
C GLU A 25 0.08 -3.87 10.09
N GLY A 26 -1.20 -4.10 9.78
CA GLY A 26 -1.76 -3.98 8.44
C GLY A 26 -1.61 -2.57 7.88
N MET A 27 -1.83 -1.55 8.71
CA MET A 27 -1.61 -0.15 8.35
C MET A 27 -0.14 0.16 8.06
N GLY A 28 0.79 -0.39 8.87
CA GLY A 28 2.22 -0.29 8.62
C GLY A 28 2.64 -0.96 7.30
N LEU A 29 2.04 -2.10 6.96
CA LEU A 29 2.24 -2.78 5.67
C LEU A 29 1.68 -1.96 4.49
N ALA A 30 0.49 -1.40 4.62
CA ALA A 30 -0.13 -0.54 3.61
C ALA A 30 0.71 0.71 3.35
N ARG A 31 1.17 1.40 4.40
CA ARG A 31 2.09 2.55 4.29
C ARG A 31 3.38 2.18 3.57
N ARG A 32 3.99 1.05 3.93
CA ARG A 32 5.21 0.54 3.24
C ARG A 32 4.96 0.27 1.77
N PHE A 33 3.86 -0.38 1.42
CA PHE A 33 3.48 -0.64 0.03
C PHE A 33 3.31 0.66 -0.76
N LEU A 34 2.56 1.63 -0.23
CA LEU A 34 2.32 2.91 -0.87
C LEU A 34 3.62 3.70 -1.09
N LEU A 35 4.52 3.72 -0.09
CA LEU A 35 5.83 4.33 -0.26
C LEU A 35 6.65 3.68 -1.36
N ARG A 36 6.64 2.34 -1.47
CA ARG A 36 7.33 1.63 -2.56
C ARG A 36 6.68 1.90 -3.92
N ALA A 37 5.37 2.08 -3.97
CA ALA A 37 4.68 2.44 -5.20
C ALA A 37 5.08 3.86 -5.66
N GLY A 38 5.10 4.82 -4.73
CA GLY A 38 5.58 6.17 -5.02
C GLY A 38 7.04 6.18 -5.48
N GLU A 39 7.92 5.47 -4.79
CA GLU A 39 9.33 5.30 -5.21
C GLU A 39 9.46 4.62 -6.57
N ALA A 40 8.58 3.67 -6.91
CA ALA A 40 8.59 3.01 -8.20
C ALA A 40 8.20 3.97 -9.33
N VAL A 41 7.22 4.84 -9.10
CA VAL A 41 6.80 5.87 -10.05
C VAL A 41 7.88 6.94 -10.22
N ASP A 42 8.47 7.41 -9.13
CA ASP A 42 9.53 8.43 -9.10
C ASP A 42 10.81 7.98 -9.83
N LYS A 43 11.07 6.67 -9.87
CA LYS A 43 12.29 6.08 -10.45
C LYS A 43 12.07 5.34 -11.78
N LEU A 44 10.94 5.57 -12.45
CA LEU A 44 10.62 4.88 -13.72
C LEU A 44 11.67 5.07 -14.82
N ASP A 45 12.40 6.18 -14.78
CA ASP A 45 13.45 6.55 -15.73
C ASP A 45 14.87 6.15 -15.29
N GLN A 46 15.02 5.55 -14.11
CA GLN A 46 16.31 5.17 -13.53
C GLN A 46 16.72 3.74 -13.86
N THR A 47 18.02 3.46 -13.84
CA THR A 47 18.62 2.22 -14.34
C THR A 47 18.23 0.95 -13.57
N ASP A 48 17.72 1.06 -12.33
CA ASP A 48 17.39 -0.09 -11.47
C ASP A 48 15.87 -0.31 -11.29
N VAL A 49 15.15 -0.31 -12.42
CA VAL A 49 13.71 -0.63 -12.47
C VAL A 49 13.44 -2.03 -11.92
N ILE A 50 14.36 -2.99 -12.09
CA ILE A 50 14.18 -4.37 -11.64
C ILE A 50 14.20 -4.46 -10.12
N ALA A 51 15.19 -3.88 -9.42
CA ALA A 51 15.20 -3.91 -7.96
C ALA A 51 14.01 -3.14 -7.38
N THR A 52 13.66 -2.02 -7.99
CA THR A 52 12.51 -1.20 -7.57
C THR A 52 11.19 -1.95 -7.72
N ARG A 53 10.98 -2.62 -8.85
CA ARG A 53 9.85 -3.53 -9.08
C ARG A 53 9.82 -4.69 -8.08
N ASN A 54 10.97 -5.31 -7.82
CA ASN A 54 11.06 -6.43 -6.87
C ASN A 54 10.72 -5.98 -5.44
N ALA A 55 11.15 -4.79 -5.03
CA ALA A 55 10.81 -4.21 -3.74
C ALA A 55 9.31 -3.94 -3.61
N LEU A 56 8.67 -3.43 -4.68
CA LEU A 56 7.22 -3.21 -4.72
C LEU A 56 6.45 -4.54 -4.63
N ILE A 57 6.84 -5.54 -5.43
CA ILE A 57 6.21 -6.88 -5.40
C ILE A 57 6.34 -7.51 -4.01
N ARG A 58 7.50 -7.36 -3.36
CA ARG A 58 7.72 -7.86 -2.01
C ARG A 58 6.78 -7.18 -1.01
N ALA A 59 6.70 -5.85 -1.01
CA ALA A 59 5.82 -5.11 -0.11
C ALA A 59 4.33 -5.49 -0.31
N HIS A 60 3.92 -5.70 -1.57
CA HIS A 60 2.58 -6.19 -1.89
C HIS A 60 2.31 -7.60 -1.34
N LYS A 61 3.26 -8.53 -1.49
CA LYS A 61 3.15 -9.89 -0.94
C LYS A 61 3.03 -9.89 0.58
N GLU A 62 3.84 -9.09 1.27
CA GLU A 62 3.79 -8.96 2.74
C GLU A 62 2.42 -8.42 3.19
N LEU A 63 1.88 -7.40 2.51
CA LEU A 63 0.54 -6.87 2.79
C LEU A 63 -0.56 -7.91 2.55
N THR A 64 -0.47 -8.67 1.44
CA THR A 64 -1.48 -9.67 1.07
C THR A 64 -1.46 -10.87 2.02
N ALA A 65 -0.28 -11.33 2.41
CA ALA A 65 -0.11 -12.41 3.38
C ALA A 65 -0.72 -12.02 4.73
N HIS A 66 -0.41 -10.82 5.23
CA HIS A 66 -1.00 -10.32 6.46
C HIS A 66 -2.53 -10.21 6.36
N ARG A 67 -3.06 -9.69 5.25
CA ARG A 67 -4.52 -9.67 5.01
C ARG A 67 -5.13 -11.06 5.12
N SER A 68 -4.50 -12.10 4.58
CA SER A 68 -5.05 -13.46 4.62
C SER A 68 -5.01 -14.11 6.00
N GLU A 69 -4.08 -13.69 6.87
CA GLU A 69 -3.82 -14.33 8.15
C GLU A 69 -4.42 -13.56 9.33
N CYS A 70 -4.56 -12.24 9.22
CA CYS A 70 -5.01 -11.37 10.31
C CYS A 70 -6.54 -11.30 10.36
N PRO A 71 -7.22 -11.79 11.42
CA PRO A 71 -8.68 -11.78 11.50
C PRO A 71 -9.32 -10.37 11.40
N LYS A 72 -8.60 -9.33 11.84
CA LYS A 72 -9.06 -7.93 11.78
C LYS A 72 -8.94 -7.32 10.38
N CYS A 73 -7.96 -7.77 9.59
CA CYS A 73 -7.72 -7.27 8.23
C CYS A 73 -8.34 -8.20 7.17
N ASN A 74 -8.65 -9.44 7.55
CA ASN A 74 -9.30 -10.47 6.74
C ASN A 74 -10.83 -10.43 6.86
N GLU A 75 -11.42 -9.28 7.17
CA GLU A 75 -12.88 -9.15 7.11
C GLU A 75 -13.30 -9.26 5.64
N VAL A 76 -13.47 -10.49 5.19
CA VAL A 76 -14.08 -10.86 3.92
C VAL A 76 -15.55 -10.48 4.06
N ASP A 77 -15.93 -9.32 3.52
CA ASP A 77 -17.31 -8.84 3.33
C ASP A 77 -18.33 -9.40 4.34
N ALA A 78 -18.43 -8.80 5.54
CA ALA A 78 -19.67 -8.92 6.30
C ALA A 78 -20.82 -8.34 5.44
N PRO A 79 -21.96 -9.04 5.34
CA PRO A 79 -22.80 -9.09 4.14
C PRO A 79 -23.51 -7.76 3.84
N VAL A 80 -23.33 -7.23 2.62
CA VAL A 80 -24.21 -6.16 2.11
C VAL A 80 -25.46 -6.81 1.52
N HIS A 81 -26.50 -6.84 2.35
CA HIS A 81 -27.92 -7.04 2.03
C HIS A 81 -28.36 -8.37 1.41
N GLN A 82 -28.89 -9.27 2.25
CA GLN A 82 -30.19 -9.88 1.93
C GLN A 82 -31.20 -8.73 1.77
N LEU A 83 -31.49 -8.35 0.54
CA LEU A 83 -32.72 -7.65 0.24
C LEU A 83 -33.86 -8.65 0.47
N MET A 84 -34.87 -8.13 1.17
CA MET A 84 -36.17 -8.68 1.50
C MET A 84 -36.79 -9.58 0.41
#